data_AF-A0A7W9ZK38-F1
#
_entry.id   AF-A0A7W9ZK38-F1
#
_cell.length_a   1.000
_cell.length_b   1.000
_cell.length_c   1.000
_cell.angle_alpha   90.00
_cell.angle_beta   90.00
_cell.angle_gamma   90.00
#
_symmetry.space_group_name_H-M   'P 1'
#
loop_
_entity.id
_entity.type
_entity.pdbx_description
1 polymer ?
#
loop_
_entity_poly.entity_id
_entity_poly.type
_entity_poly.pdbx_seq_one_letter_code
_entity_poly.pdbx_strand_id
1 'polypeptide(L)'
;MDFAKQHILSAGDFEFADDGIPNGADGDNWRKDTRKRVEPWLSALFQSDHLSLLVGSGMTTAVAYACGAKAAGMGTVAFGTPHEKELNAHITKKAAAMGRGEPNLEDQLSATFDQAFSGKLVPQDPNDEPASKLLKRIQAARAAVP
;
A
#
# COMPACT_ATOMS: atom_id res chain seq x y z
N MET A 1 -15.44 9.82 -24.01
CA MET A 1 -15.39 10.26 -22.60
C MET A 1 -14.69 11.61 -22.41
N ASP A 2 -15.32 12.54 -21.69
CA ASP A 2 -14.73 13.82 -21.27
C ASP A 2 -14.21 13.70 -19.83
N PHE A 3 -12.88 13.74 -19.64
CA PHE A 3 -12.24 13.61 -18.34
C PHE A 3 -12.16 14.92 -17.54
N ALA A 4 -12.62 16.03 -18.11
CA ALA A 4 -12.63 17.33 -17.42
C ALA A 4 -13.84 17.49 -16.47
N LYS A 5 -14.80 16.57 -16.53
CA LYS A 5 -16.04 16.60 -15.73
C LYS A 5 -15.84 16.07 -14.31
N GLN A 6 -16.63 16.58 -13.37
CA GLN A 6 -16.53 16.21 -11.95
C GLN A 6 -17.02 14.77 -11.68
N HIS A 7 -18.05 14.31 -12.38
CA HIS A 7 -18.63 12.99 -12.21
C HIS A 7 -18.50 12.18 -13.49
N ILE A 8 -17.74 11.08 -13.43
CA ILE A 8 -17.42 10.25 -14.58
C ILE A 8 -17.73 8.79 -14.26
N LEU A 9 -18.41 8.10 -15.16
CA LEU A 9 -18.72 6.67 -15.07
C LEU A 9 -18.61 6.04 -16.46
N SER A 10 -17.80 4.98 -16.59
CA SER A 10 -17.72 4.14 -17.79
C SER A 10 -18.00 2.69 -17.40
N ALA A 11 -18.95 2.06 -18.09
CA ALA A 11 -19.25 0.65 -17.93
C ALA A 11 -19.60 0.04 -19.29
N GLY A 12 -18.60 -0.52 -19.98
CA GLY A 12 -18.75 -1.02 -21.35
C GLY A 12 -19.11 0.12 -22.32
N ASP A 13 -20.19 -0.05 -23.07
CA ASP A 13 -20.70 0.95 -24.01
C ASP A 13 -21.44 2.13 -23.34
N PHE A 14 -21.60 2.10 -22.01
CA PHE A 14 -22.24 3.16 -21.26
C PHE A 14 -21.21 4.14 -20.72
N GLU A 15 -21.32 5.41 -21.14
CA GLU A 15 -20.52 6.52 -20.62
C GLU A 15 -21.43 7.60 -20.02
N PHE A 16 -21.05 8.12 -18.87
CA PHE A 16 -21.62 9.29 -18.24
C PHE A 16 -20.48 10.21 -17.80
N ALA A 17 -20.52 11.48 -18.18
CA ALA A 17 -19.56 12.50 -17.78
C ALA A 17 -20.31 13.84 -17.65
N ASP A 18 -20.49 14.32 -16.43
CA ASP A 18 -21.21 15.56 -16.15
C ASP A 18 -20.67 16.25 -14.87
N ASP A 19 -20.92 17.54 -14.74
CA ASP A 19 -20.54 18.34 -13.57
C ASP A 19 -21.56 18.23 -12.43
N GLY A 20 -22.75 17.66 -12.69
CA GLY A 20 -23.79 17.42 -11.69
C GLY A 20 -24.41 16.02 -11.78
N ILE A 21 -24.94 15.53 -10.65
CA ILE A 21 -25.71 14.28 -10.61
C ILE A 21 -27.20 14.61 -10.83
N PRO A 22 -27.90 13.91 -11.75
CA PRO A 22 -29.34 14.08 -11.93
C PRO A 22 -30.11 13.83 -10.62
N ASN A 23 -31.04 14.73 -10.28
CA ASN A 23 -31.83 14.69 -9.04
C ASN A 23 -33.35 14.68 -9.34
N GLY A 24 -34.17 14.36 -8.34
CA GLY A 24 -35.63 14.26 -8.49
C GLY A 24 -36.06 13.01 -9.28
N ALA A 25 -37.22 13.07 -9.95
CA ALA A 25 -37.76 11.93 -10.71
C ALA A 25 -36.83 11.47 -11.84
N ASP A 26 -36.15 12.41 -12.50
CA ASP A 26 -35.16 12.12 -13.54
C ASP A 26 -33.89 11.48 -12.94
N GLY A 27 -33.50 11.90 -11.74
CA GLY A 27 -32.44 11.27 -10.95
C GLY A 27 -32.74 9.83 -10.57
N ASP A 28 -33.96 9.53 -10.15
CA ASP A 28 -34.35 8.16 -9.80
C ASP A 28 -34.38 7.23 -11.03
N ASN A 29 -34.80 7.74 -12.18
CA ASN A 29 -34.75 7.00 -13.45
C ASN A 29 -33.30 6.77 -13.90
N TRP A 30 -32.45 7.80 -13.82
CA TRP A 30 -31.02 7.69 -14.11
C TRP A 30 -30.35 6.64 -13.20
N ARG A 31 -30.62 6.67 -11.89
CA ARG A 31 -30.10 5.68 -10.93
C ARG A 31 -30.54 4.27 -11.27
N LYS A 32 -31.82 4.07 -11.62
CA LYS A 32 -32.35 2.75 -12.02
C LYS A 32 -31.70 2.23 -13.30
N ASP A 33 -31.54 3.06 -14.32
CA ASP A 33 -30.89 2.64 -15.57
C ASP A 33 -29.39 2.35 -15.35
N THR A 34 -28.70 3.24 -14.64
CA THR A 34 -27.28 3.11 -14.31
C THR A 34 -27.02 1.85 -13.49
N ARG A 35 -27.85 1.58 -12.47
CA ARG A 35 -27.74 0.38 -11.63
C ARG A 35 -27.83 -0.90 -12.46
N LYS A 36 -28.77 -1.00 -13.41
CA LYS A 36 -28.91 -2.18 -14.28
C LYS A 36 -27.65 -2.48 -15.12
N ARG A 37 -26.85 -1.46 -15.41
CA ARG A 37 -25.63 -1.58 -16.23
C ARG A 37 -24.38 -1.84 -15.37
N VAL A 38 -24.27 -1.15 -14.23
CA VAL A 38 -23.09 -1.20 -13.36
C VAL A 38 -23.12 -2.39 -12.40
N GLU A 39 -24.29 -2.73 -11.85
CA GLU A 39 -24.42 -3.79 -10.83
C GLU A 39 -23.98 -5.17 -11.32
N PRO A 40 -24.33 -5.62 -12.55
CA PRO A 40 -23.81 -6.90 -13.07
C PRO A 40 -22.29 -6.91 -13.21
N TRP A 41 -21.71 -5.79 -13.68
CA TRP A 41 -20.26 -5.69 -13.85
C TRP A 41 -19.52 -5.68 -12.50
N LEU A 42 -19.99 -4.88 -11.54
CA LEU A 42 -19.43 -4.89 -10.18
C LEU A 42 -19.59 -6.27 -9.53
N SER A 43 -20.76 -6.90 -9.67
CA SER A 43 -21.00 -8.24 -9.11
C SER A 43 -20.04 -9.26 -9.72
N ALA A 44 -19.82 -9.21 -11.04
CA ALA A 44 -18.86 -10.07 -11.71
C ALA A 44 -17.43 -9.82 -11.24
N LEU A 45 -17.03 -8.55 -11.08
CA LEU A 45 -15.71 -8.17 -10.59
C LEU A 45 -15.47 -8.68 -9.15
N PHE A 46 -16.43 -8.44 -8.25
CA PHE A 46 -16.33 -8.94 -6.88
C PHE A 46 -16.32 -10.48 -6.84
N GLN A 47 -17.12 -11.15 -7.68
CA GLN A 47 -17.09 -12.61 -7.80
C GLN A 47 -15.75 -13.12 -8.29
N SER A 48 -15.15 -12.50 -9.31
CA SER A 48 -13.84 -12.89 -9.81
C SER A 48 -12.72 -12.62 -8.80
N ASP A 49 -12.80 -11.53 -8.06
CA ASP A 49 -11.82 -11.20 -7.02
C ASP A 49 -11.91 -12.17 -5.85
N HIS A 50 -13.11 -12.51 -5.38
CA HIS A 50 -13.30 -13.51 -4.33
C HIS A 50 -12.76 -14.88 -4.75
N LEU A 51 -13.03 -15.30 -6.00
CA LEU A 51 -12.49 -16.54 -6.53
C LEU A 51 -10.96 -16.47 -6.63
N SER A 52 -10.40 -15.36 -7.12
CA SER A 52 -8.97 -15.17 -7.26
C SER A 52 -8.26 -15.19 -5.90
N LEU A 53 -8.85 -14.58 -4.88
CA LEU A 53 -8.37 -14.62 -3.51
C LEU A 53 -8.42 -16.05 -2.94
N LEU A 54 -9.54 -16.75 -3.16
CA LEU A 54 -9.73 -18.12 -2.69
C LEU A 54 -8.75 -19.09 -3.36
N VAL A 55 -8.54 -18.98 -4.67
CA VAL A 55 -7.62 -19.85 -5.42
C VAL A 55 -6.16 -19.47 -5.18
N GLY A 56 -5.84 -18.18 -5.05
CA GLY A 56 -4.48 -17.71 -4.82
C GLY A 56 -3.97 -18.04 -3.41
N SER A 57 -4.46 -17.31 -2.41
CA SER A 57 -3.98 -17.46 -1.03
C SER A 57 -4.75 -18.53 -0.25
N GLY A 58 -6.05 -18.67 -0.49
CA GLY A 58 -6.91 -19.62 0.23
C GLY A 58 -6.54 -21.08 0.00
N MET A 59 -6.43 -21.51 -1.27
CA MET A 59 -6.10 -22.89 -1.63
C MET A 59 -4.68 -23.26 -1.17
N THR A 60 -3.71 -22.39 -1.41
CA THR A 60 -2.33 -22.59 -0.95
C THR A 60 -2.27 -22.77 0.58
N THR A 61 -3.02 -21.96 1.32
CA THR A 61 -3.12 -22.07 2.78
C THR A 61 -3.77 -23.38 3.22
N ALA A 62 -4.84 -23.79 2.55
CA ALA A 62 -5.55 -25.04 2.85
C ALA A 62 -4.69 -26.29 2.58
N VAL A 63 -3.95 -26.31 1.46
CA VAL A 63 -3.03 -27.41 1.14
C VAL A 63 -1.89 -27.47 2.15
N ALA A 64 -1.28 -26.34 2.49
CA ALA A 64 -0.25 -26.30 3.51
C ALA A 64 -0.77 -26.86 4.85
N TYR A 65 -1.96 -26.44 5.28
CA TYR A 65 -2.61 -26.95 6.49
C TYR A 65 -2.82 -28.47 6.45
N ALA A 66 -3.35 -29.00 5.34
CA ALA A 66 -3.58 -30.44 5.17
C ALA A 66 -2.28 -31.26 5.22
N CYS A 67 -1.19 -30.70 4.71
CA CYS A 67 0.14 -31.31 4.77
C CYS A 67 0.86 -31.10 6.12
N GLY A 68 0.26 -30.40 7.09
CA GLY A 68 0.91 -30.01 8.34
C GLY A 68 2.05 -29.00 8.17
N ALA A 69 2.12 -28.35 7.01
CA ALA A 69 3.10 -27.31 6.69
C ALA A 69 2.54 -25.92 7.03
N LYS A 70 3.43 -24.97 7.31
CA LYS A 70 3.06 -23.57 7.52
C LYS A 70 2.91 -22.89 6.17
N ALA A 71 1.72 -22.34 5.88
CA ALA A 71 1.50 -21.57 4.67
C ALA A 71 2.41 -20.32 4.64
N ALA A 72 2.90 -19.96 3.45
CA ALA A 72 3.59 -18.69 3.25
C ALA A 72 2.59 -17.54 3.49
N GLY A 73 2.77 -16.83 4.59
CA GLY A 73 1.91 -15.72 5.00
C GLY A 73 2.72 -14.45 5.24
N MET A 74 2.03 -13.34 5.45
CA MET A 74 2.64 -12.03 5.71
C MET A 74 3.12 -11.86 7.16
N GLY A 75 3.44 -12.94 7.86
CA GLY A 75 4.00 -12.86 9.21
C GLY A 75 5.39 -12.25 9.21
N THR A 76 5.83 -11.76 10.37
CA THR A 76 7.22 -11.33 10.56
C THR A 76 8.19 -12.50 10.41
N VAL A 77 9.40 -12.19 9.95
CA VAL A 77 10.48 -13.16 9.74
C VAL A 77 11.68 -12.81 10.62
N ALA A 78 12.45 -13.81 11.06
CA ALA A 78 13.70 -13.55 11.76
C ALA A 78 14.79 -13.15 10.75
N PHE A 79 15.36 -11.95 10.89
CA PHE A 79 16.44 -11.52 9.99
C PHE A 79 17.82 -11.97 10.49
N GLY A 80 17.95 -12.34 11.77
CA GLY A 80 19.21 -12.81 12.35
C GLY A 80 20.29 -11.73 12.42
N THR A 81 19.90 -10.47 12.58
CA THR A 81 20.84 -9.34 12.58
C THR A 81 21.11 -8.83 14.00
N PRO A 82 22.27 -8.20 14.26
CA PRO A 82 22.58 -7.63 15.58
C PRO A 82 21.58 -6.57 16.06
N HIS A 83 20.90 -5.89 15.13
CA HIS A 83 19.99 -4.78 15.39
C HIS A 83 18.53 -5.22 15.56
N GLU A 84 18.26 -6.53 15.54
CA GLU A 84 16.90 -7.08 15.51
C GLU A 84 16.05 -6.71 16.73
N LYS A 85 16.66 -6.56 17.92
CA LYS A 85 15.95 -6.10 19.12
C LYS A 85 15.40 -4.69 18.99
N GLU A 86 16.22 -3.76 18.53
CA GLU A 86 15.85 -2.35 18.37
C GLU A 86 14.84 -2.19 17.23
N LEU A 87 15.06 -2.94 16.14
CA LEU A 87 14.17 -2.97 14.99
C LEU A 87 12.77 -3.49 15.37
N ASN A 88 12.70 -4.60 16.11
CA ASN A 88 11.42 -5.18 16.55
C ASN A 88 10.62 -4.21 17.44
N ALA A 89 11.29 -3.45 18.31
CA ALA A 89 10.62 -2.42 19.11
C ALA A 89 10.01 -1.30 18.24
N HIS A 90 10.70 -0.91 17.15
CA HIS A 90 10.18 0.07 16.20
C HIS A 90 9.01 -0.48 15.39
N ILE A 91 9.09 -1.75 14.97
CA ILE A 91 8.06 -2.46 14.22
C ILE A 91 6.76 -2.56 15.04
N THR A 92 6.83 -2.98 16.30
CA THR A 92 5.65 -3.07 17.18
C THR A 92 4.98 -1.71 17.37
N LYS A 93 5.76 -0.64 17.55
CA LYS A 93 5.20 0.72 17.63
C LYS A 93 4.49 1.13 16.35
N LYS A 94 5.05 0.78 15.19
CA LYS A 94 4.48 1.11 13.87
C LYS A 94 3.16 0.37 13.62
N ALA A 95 3.12 -0.93 13.91
CA ALA A 95 1.91 -1.74 13.81
C ALA A 95 0.79 -1.27 14.77
N ALA A 96 1.16 -0.90 16.01
CA ALA A 96 0.24 -0.35 16.99
C ALA A 96 -0.34 1.02 16.56
N ALA A 97 0.49 1.90 16.00
CA ALA A 97 0.04 3.19 15.47
C ALA A 97 -0.96 3.05 14.31
N MET A 98 -0.85 1.98 13.52
CA MET A 98 -1.80 1.65 12.45
C MET A 98 -3.04 0.88 12.94
N GLY A 99 -3.17 0.60 14.25
CA GLY A 99 -4.32 -0.08 14.83
C GLY A 99 -4.41 -1.58 14.50
N ARG A 100 -3.34 -2.19 13.94
CA ARG A 100 -3.33 -3.58 13.48
C ARG A 100 -3.01 -4.59 14.60
N GLY A 101 -2.44 -4.12 15.70
CA GLY A 101 -2.06 -4.94 16.86
C GLY A 101 -0.75 -5.70 16.61
N GLU A 102 -0.84 -6.80 15.86
CA GLU A 102 0.32 -7.64 15.52
C GLU A 102 1.03 -7.11 14.25
N PRO A 103 2.37 -7.03 14.25
CA PRO A 103 3.13 -6.60 13.09
C PRO A 103 3.15 -7.65 11.99
N ASN A 104 3.22 -7.19 10.75
CA ASN A 104 3.39 -8.04 9.58
C ASN A 104 4.75 -7.80 8.89
N LEU A 105 5.02 -8.52 7.79
CA LEU A 105 6.25 -8.36 7.01
C LEU A 105 6.42 -6.94 6.44
N GLU A 106 5.35 -6.26 6.09
CA GLU A 106 5.40 -4.89 5.54
C GLU A 106 5.85 -3.89 6.60
N ASP A 107 5.32 -4.01 7.83
CA ASP A 107 5.77 -3.23 8.99
C ASP A 107 7.27 -3.45 9.22
N GLN A 108 7.71 -4.71 9.10
CA GLN A 108 9.10 -5.11 9.22
C GLN A 108 9.99 -4.42 8.19
N LEU A 109 9.64 -4.53 6.91
CA LEU A 109 10.40 -3.94 5.81
C LEU A 109 10.43 -2.42 5.93
N SER A 110 9.28 -1.81 6.17
CA SER A 110 9.17 -0.36 6.25
C SER A 110 9.97 0.21 7.43
N ALA A 111 9.87 -0.39 8.62
CA ALA A 111 10.69 0.00 9.76
C ALA A 111 12.20 -0.22 9.52
N THR A 112 12.56 -1.30 8.83
CA THR A 112 13.96 -1.59 8.48
C THR A 112 14.52 -0.51 7.57
N PHE A 113 13.75 -0.10 6.54
CA PHE A 113 14.17 0.97 5.65
C PHE A 113 14.29 2.32 6.36
N ASP A 114 13.37 2.67 7.26
CA ASP A 114 13.47 3.90 8.05
C ASP A 114 14.77 3.96 8.87
N GLN A 115 15.14 2.84 9.51
CA GLN A 115 16.37 2.73 10.30
C GLN A 115 17.62 2.69 9.39
N ALA A 116 17.54 2.02 8.23
CA ALA A 116 18.62 1.97 7.26
C ALA A 116 18.93 3.36 6.68
N PHE A 117 17.92 4.08 6.21
CA PHE A 117 18.07 5.42 5.62
C PHE A 117 18.50 6.47 6.65
N SER A 118 18.16 6.27 7.92
CA SER A 118 18.68 7.12 9.01
C SER A 118 20.09 6.73 9.49
N GLY A 119 20.71 5.72 8.88
CA GLY A 119 22.08 5.27 9.21
C GLY A 119 22.19 4.45 10.49
N LYS A 120 21.08 4.10 11.14
CA LYS A 120 21.09 3.44 12.46
C LYS A 120 21.40 1.95 12.43
N LEU A 121 21.33 1.31 11.26
CA LEU A 121 21.61 -0.12 11.09
C LEU A 121 23.07 -0.42 10.73
N VAL A 122 23.92 0.61 10.64
CA VAL A 122 25.36 0.49 10.38
C VAL A 122 26.11 1.24 11.47
N PRO A 123 27.16 0.67 12.07
CA PRO A 123 28.00 1.37 13.04
C PRO A 123 28.50 2.69 12.47
N GLN A 124 28.28 3.79 13.19
CA GLN A 124 28.74 5.12 12.81
C GLN A 124 30.14 5.37 13.38
N ASP A 125 31.07 5.92 12.60
CA ASP A 125 32.37 6.37 13.12
C ASP A 125 32.20 7.74 13.80
N PRO A 126 32.51 7.90 15.10
CA PRO A 126 32.45 9.20 15.77
C PRO A 126 33.38 10.27 15.16
N ASN A 127 34.40 9.86 14.41
CA ASN A 127 35.35 10.75 13.76
C ASN A 127 34.90 11.16 12.34
N ASP A 128 33.81 10.58 11.82
CA ASP A 128 33.32 10.94 10.50
C ASP A 128 32.93 12.41 10.42
N GLU A 129 33.18 13.00 9.26
CA GLU A 129 32.80 14.39 9.01
C GLU A 129 31.25 14.52 9.06
N PRO A 130 30.68 15.46 9.83
CA PRO A 130 29.24 15.64 9.86
C PRO A 130 28.72 16.07 8.48
N ALA A 131 27.59 15.48 8.07
CA ALA A 131 26.96 15.74 6.77
C ALA A 131 26.70 17.24 6.50
N SER A 132 26.55 18.05 7.56
CA SER A 132 26.41 19.51 7.45
C SER A 132 27.60 20.20 6.80
N LYS A 133 28.83 19.71 6.98
CA LYS A 133 30.02 20.27 6.32
C LYS A 133 30.04 19.92 4.83
N LEU A 134 29.69 18.69 4.47
CA LEU A 134 29.55 18.27 3.07
C LEU A 134 28.47 19.10 2.35
N LEU A 135 27.30 19.28 2.98
CA LEU A 135 26.20 20.09 2.42
C LEU A 135 26.63 21.54 2.17
N LYS A 136 27.39 22.16 3.08
CA LYS A 136 27.95 23.51 2.88
C LYS A 136 28.86 23.56 1.65
N ARG A 137 29.70 22.55 1.44
CA ARG A 137 30.59 22.46 0.26
C ARG A 137 29.79 22.31 -1.04
N ILE A 138 28.74 21.48 -1.05
CA ILE A 138 27.87 21.29 -2.21
C ILE A 138 27.08 22.56 -2.54
N GLN A 139 26.54 23.26 -1.54
CA GLN A 139 25.83 24.53 -1.74
C GLN A 139 26.75 25.62 -2.32
N ALA A 140 27.96 25.75 -1.78
CA ALA A 140 28.96 26.68 -2.29
C ALA A 140 29.36 26.34 -3.73
N ALA A 141 29.58 25.05 -4.04
CA ALA A 141 29.90 24.61 -5.40
C ALA A 141 28.75 24.87 -6.38
N ARG A 142 27.49 24.60 -5.98
CA ARG A 142 26.30 24.87 -6.82
C ARG A 142 26.10 26.37 -7.08
N ALA A 143 26.36 27.23 -6.11
CA ALA A 143 26.25 28.69 -6.28
C ALA A 143 27.36 29.28 -7.15
N ALA A 144 28.49 28.58 -7.29
CA ALA A 144 29.63 28.99 -8.12
C ALA A 144 29.52 28.50 -9.58
N VAL A 145 28.54 27.65 -9.91
CA VAL A 145 28.22 27.29 -11.29
C VAL A 145 27.25 28.35 -11.84
N PRO A 146 27.61 29.08 -12.91
CA PRO A 146 26.76 30.11 -13.51
C PRO A 146 25.51 29.55 -14.21
#